data_AF-A0A1X2GRR8-F1
#
_entry.id   AF-A0A1X2GRR8-F1
#
_cell.length_a   1.000
_cell.length_b   1.000
_cell.length_c   1.000
_cell.angle_alpha   90.00
_cell.angle_beta   90.00
_cell.angle_gamma   90.00
#
_symmetry.space_group_name_H-M   'P 1'
#
loop_
_entity.id
_entity.type
_entity.pdbx_description
1 polymer ?
#
loop_
_entity_poly.entity_id
_entity_poly.type
_entity_poly.pdbx_seq_one_letter_code
_entity_poly.pdbx_strand_id
1 'polypeptide(L)'
;MIRRLLLEHMARGKCLVFSIDEFRTSRMCVSHGCQHQRVENFRIGGQGIFALKSCSTCRTVFERDRLAASAMAIILTTWEASQTRSLPWQRPGRPSQA
;
A
#
# COMPACT_ATOMS: atom_id res chain seq x y z
N MET A 1 16.82 -7.44 -7.87
CA MET A 1 16.79 -8.83 -8.40
C MET A 1 15.36 -9.34 -8.65
N ILE A 2 14.35 -9.04 -7.82
CA ILE A 2 12.95 -9.47 -8.02
C ILE A 2 12.22 -8.80 -9.20
N ARG A 3 12.36 -7.47 -9.38
CA ARG A 3 11.66 -6.74 -10.47
C ARG A 3 11.94 -7.32 -11.85
N ARG A 4 13.18 -7.69 -12.13
CA ARG A 4 13.58 -8.29 -13.41
C ARG A 4 12.88 -9.64 -13.63
N LEU A 5 12.87 -10.52 -12.62
CA LEU A 5 12.18 -11.81 -12.68
C LEU A 5 10.68 -11.62 -12.92
N LEU A 6 10.04 -10.66 -12.25
CA LEU A 6 8.63 -10.34 -12.47
C LEU A 6 8.35 -9.91 -13.92
N LEU A 7 9.19 -9.05 -14.49
CA LEU A 7 9.06 -8.62 -15.88
C LEU A 7 9.31 -9.74 -16.89
N GLU A 8 10.27 -10.64 -16.62
CA GLU A 8 10.50 -11.83 -17.44
C GLU A 8 9.30 -12.79 -17.39
N HIS A 9 8.64 -12.95 -16.25
CA HIS A 9 7.41 -13.72 -16.13
C HIS A 9 6.23 -13.08 -16.87
N MET A 10 6.11 -11.76 -16.81
CA MET A 10 5.10 -11.01 -17.56
C MET A 10 5.29 -11.15 -19.07
N ALA A 11 6.53 -11.02 -19.57
CA ALA A 11 6.85 -11.23 -20.98
C ALA A 11 6.52 -12.66 -21.48
N ARG A 12 6.49 -13.64 -20.56
CA ARG A 12 6.09 -15.03 -20.83
C ARG A 12 4.60 -15.29 -20.61
N GLY A 13 3.79 -14.26 -20.35
CA GLY A 13 2.35 -14.38 -20.10
C GLY A 13 1.98 -15.11 -18.80
N LYS A 14 2.90 -15.22 -17.83
CA LYS A 14 2.67 -15.96 -16.58
C LYS A 14 2.00 -15.13 -15.49
N CYS A 15 2.13 -13.81 -15.55
CA CYS A 15 1.49 -12.88 -14.63
C CYS A 15 1.38 -11.49 -15.26
N LEU A 16 0.56 -10.63 -14.66
CA LEU A 16 0.57 -9.19 -14.92
C LEU A 16 1.39 -8.50 -13.85
N VAL A 17 2.18 -7.50 -14.25
CA VAL A 17 3.03 -6.73 -13.33
C VAL A 17 2.72 -5.26 -13.53
N PHE A 18 2.19 -4.65 -12.47
CA PHE A 18 1.91 -3.22 -12.43
C PHE A 18 2.91 -2.51 -11.53
N SER A 19 3.25 -1.28 -11.89
CA SER A 19 4.12 -0.41 -11.11
C SER A 19 3.38 0.87 -10.79
N ILE A 20 3.07 1.09 -9.52
CA ILE A 20 2.39 2.29 -9.02
C ILE A 20 3.30 3.00 -8.01
N ASP A 21 3.43 4.33 -8.08
CA ASP A 21 4.25 5.13 -7.16
C ASP A 21 3.40 5.66 -6.00
N GLU A 22 3.22 4.81 -4.99
CA GLU A 22 2.38 5.06 -3.81
C GLU A 22 3.22 5.13 -2.54
N PHE A 23 3.26 6.30 -1.88
CA PHE A 23 4.20 6.54 -0.78
C PHE A 23 3.65 6.30 0.63
N ARG A 24 2.34 6.08 0.78
CA ARG A 24 1.67 5.99 2.09
C ARG A 24 1.13 4.60 2.44
N THR A 25 1.44 3.57 1.67
CA THR A 25 0.84 2.24 1.78
C THR A 25 0.96 1.60 3.17
N SER A 26 2.08 1.80 3.87
CA SER A 26 2.28 1.32 5.26
C SER A 26 1.69 2.23 6.35
N ARG A 27 0.99 3.31 5.97
CA ARG A 27 0.52 4.36 6.88
C ARG A 27 -0.99 4.57 6.84
N MET A 28 -1.72 3.79 6.05
CA MET A 28 -3.17 3.95 5.88
C MET A 28 -3.87 2.65 6.30
N CYS A 29 -4.93 2.77 7.08
CA CYS A 29 -5.76 1.63 7.44
C CYS A 29 -6.50 1.10 6.21
N VAL A 30 -6.49 -0.21 6.00
CA VAL A 30 -7.14 -0.87 4.85
C VAL A 30 -8.54 -1.40 5.19
N SER A 31 -9.01 -1.26 6.43
CA SER A 31 -10.34 -1.69 6.84
C SER A 31 -11.42 -0.73 6.33
N HIS A 32 -12.46 -1.27 5.68
CA HIS A 32 -13.56 -0.51 5.04
C HIS A 32 -14.18 0.59 5.93
N GLY A 33 -14.33 0.33 7.23
CA GLY A 33 -14.95 1.27 8.18
C GLY A 33 -14.05 2.42 8.64
N CYS A 34 -12.77 2.43 8.26
CA CYS A 34 -11.81 3.40 8.78
C CYS A 34 -11.51 4.56 7.85
N GLN A 35 -12.22 4.73 6.73
CA GLN A 35 -12.01 5.84 5.78
C GLN A 35 -10.53 6.06 5.39
N HIS A 36 -9.70 5.00 5.37
CA HIS A 36 -8.26 5.10 5.18
C HIS A 36 -7.54 6.00 6.21
N GLN A 37 -7.98 6.00 7.46
CA GLN A 37 -7.33 6.73 8.55
C GLN A 37 -5.84 6.40 8.66
N ARG A 38 -5.05 7.40 9.01
CA ARG A 38 -3.61 7.24 9.19
C ARG A 38 -3.35 6.34 10.40
N VAL A 39 -2.46 5.37 10.22
CA VAL A 39 -2.02 4.47 11.29
C VAL A 39 -0.62 4.83 11.78
N GLU A 40 -0.44 4.72 13.09
CA GLU A 40 0.82 4.98 13.76
C GLU A 40 1.48 3.66 14.20
N ASN A 41 2.75 3.74 14.62
CA ASN A 41 3.42 2.56 15.17
C ASN A 41 2.71 2.10 16.44
N PHE A 42 2.47 0.79 16.56
CA PHE A 42 1.92 0.22 17.79
C PHE A 42 2.89 0.46 18.94
N ARG A 43 2.38 0.72 20.14
CA ARG A 43 3.21 1.05 21.31
C ARG A 43 2.95 0.10 22.46
N ILE A 44 4.01 -0.34 23.11
CA ILE A 44 3.98 -1.11 24.37
C ILE A 44 4.87 -0.38 25.37
N GLY A 45 4.35 -0.08 26.57
CA GLY A 45 5.13 0.64 27.60
C GLY A 45 5.66 2.01 27.13
N GLY A 46 4.94 2.67 26.23
CA GLY A 46 5.37 3.94 25.65
C GLY A 46 6.42 3.82 24.53
N GLN A 47 6.98 2.64 24.24
CA GLN A 47 7.91 2.42 23.13
C GLN A 47 7.19 1.97 21.86
N GLY A 48 7.54 2.55 20.71
CA GLY A 48 6.94 2.20 19.43
C GLY A 48 7.63 1.02 18.75
N ILE A 49 6.85 0.04 18.28
CA ILE A 49 7.32 -1.12 17.53
C ILE A 49 7.19 -0.82 16.04
N PHE A 50 8.32 -0.73 15.33
CA PHE A 50 8.32 -0.35 13.90
C PHE A 50 7.56 -1.32 13.00
N ALA A 51 7.65 -2.62 13.28
CA ALA A 51 7.04 -3.70 12.50
C ALA A 51 5.51 -3.77 12.67
N LEU A 52 4.94 -3.06 13.66
CA LEU A 52 3.52 -3.11 13.96
C LEU A 52 2.88 -1.73 13.80
N LYS A 53 1.70 -1.70 13.21
CA LYS A 53 0.86 -0.52 13.04
C LYS A 53 -0.43 -0.70 13.80
N SER A 54 -0.97 0.38 14.35
CA SER A 54 -2.25 0.35 15.04
C SER A 54 -3.20 1.42 14.52
N CYS A 55 -4.44 1.02 14.27
CA CYS A 55 -5.52 1.93 13.97
C CYS A 55 -6.36 2.17 15.23
N SER A 56 -6.50 3.43 15.64
CA SER A 56 -7.33 3.81 16.79
C SER A 56 -8.82 3.65 16.52
N THR A 57 -9.25 3.75 15.25
CA THR A 57 -10.66 3.65 14.84
C THR A 57 -11.20 2.23 14.93
N CYS A 58 -10.57 1.25 14.24
CA CYS A 58 -10.99 -0.16 14.30
C CYS A 58 -10.27 -0.98 15.36
N ARG A 59 -9.40 -0.36 16.18
CA ARG A 59 -8.63 -1.03 17.25
C ARG A 59 -7.83 -2.25 16.78
N THR A 60 -7.47 -2.29 15.50
CA THR A 60 -6.73 -3.40 14.90
C THR A 60 -5.24 -3.10 14.88
N VAL A 61 -4.43 -4.12 15.17
CA VAL A 61 -2.98 -4.10 15.01
C VAL A 61 -2.64 -4.87 13.74
N PHE A 62 -1.81 -4.26 12.90
CA PHE A 62 -1.35 -4.81 11.63
C PHE A 62 0.15 -5.03 11.67
N GLU A 63 0.61 -6.11 11.03
CA GLU A 63 2.00 -6.18 10.59
C GLU A 63 2.19 -5.15 9.45
N ARG A 64 3.29 -4.39 9.51
CA ARG A 64 3.54 -3.23 8.66
C ARG A 64 3.66 -3.60 7.19
N ASP A 65 4.38 -4.65 6.86
CA ASP A 65 4.63 -5.04 5.48
C ASP A 65 3.39 -5.66 4.85
N ARG A 66 2.65 -6.47 5.63
CA ARG A 66 1.32 -6.97 5.25
C ARG A 66 0.35 -5.82 4.98
N LEU A 67 0.33 -4.79 5.84
CA LEU A 67 -0.50 -3.61 5.64
C LEU A 67 -0.13 -2.90 4.32
N ALA A 68 1.16 -2.70 4.07
CA ALA A 68 1.62 -2.06 2.84
C ALA A 68 1.23 -2.86 1.59
N ALA A 69 1.38 -4.19 1.62
CA ALA A 69 0.99 -5.07 0.54
C ALA A 69 -0.52 -5.04 0.28
N SER A 70 -1.35 -5.11 1.33
CA SER A 70 -2.81 -5.00 1.21
C SER A 70 -3.25 -3.64 0.67
N ALA A 71 -2.62 -2.55 1.12
CA ALA A 71 -2.91 -1.22 0.60
C ALA A 71 -2.56 -1.10 -0.88
N MET A 72 -1.38 -1.60 -1.30
CA MET A 72 -0.99 -1.63 -2.71
C MET A 72 -2.00 -2.41 -3.57
N ALA A 73 -2.46 -3.57 -3.09
CA ALA A 73 -3.45 -4.37 -3.79
C ALA A 73 -4.79 -3.63 -3.96
N ILE A 74 -5.31 -2.99 -2.90
CA ILE A 74 -6.56 -2.22 -2.95
C ILE A 74 -6.44 -1.02 -3.89
N ILE A 75 -5.32 -0.29 -3.83
CA ILE A 75 -5.10 0.85 -4.72
C ILE A 75 -5.06 0.38 -6.17
N LEU A 76 -4.31 -0.70 -6.46
CA LEU A 76 -4.16 -1.20 -7.81
C LEU A 76 -5.50 -1.64 -8.40
N THR A 77 -6.30 -2.41 -7.66
CA THR A 77 -7.62 -2.88 -8.14
C THR A 77 -8.58 -1.71 -8.32
N THR A 78 -8.55 -0.72 -7.43
CA THR A 78 -9.38 0.49 -7.56
C THR A 78 -8.94 1.35 -8.76
N TRP A 79 -7.63 1.47 -8.98
CA TRP A 79 -7.04 2.22 -10.09
C TRP A 79 -7.36 1.57 -11.44
N GLU A 80 -7.25 0.25 -11.53
CA GLU A 80 -7.64 -0.52 -12.71
C GLU A 80 -9.14 -0.37 -13.01
N ALA A 81 -9.99 -0.55 -12.00
CA ALA A 81 -11.44 -0.41 -12.16
C ALA A 81 -11.89 1.02 -12.55
N SER A 82 -11.13 2.04 -12.14
CA SER A 82 -11.44 3.46 -12.41
C SER A 82 -10.81 4.01 -13.69
N GLN A 83 -10.32 3.14 -14.59
CA GLN A 83 -9.69 3.52 -15.86
C GLN A 83 -8.53 4.50 -15.67
N THR A 84 -7.59 4.17 -14.77
CA THR A 84 -6.31 4.89 -14.61
C THR A 84 -6.40 6.31 -14.07
N ARG A 85 -7.44 6.63 -13.26
CA ARG A 85 -7.51 7.91 -12.55
C ARG A 85 -6.29 8.12 -11.63
N SER A 86 -5.94 9.36 -11.31
CA SER A 86 -4.75 9.66 -10.50
C SER A 86 -4.66 8.84 -9.20
N LEU A 87 -3.47 8.32 -8.93
CA LEU A 87 -3.14 7.56 -7.73
C LEU A 87 -3.39 8.39 -6.45
N PRO A 88 -4.03 7.82 -5.40
CA PRO A 88 -4.45 8.56 -4.21
C PRO A 88 -3.29 9.15 -3.40
N TRP A 89 -2.11 8.51 -3.36
CA TRP A 89 -0.95 9.04 -2.61
C TRP A 89 0.31 9.03 -3.46
N GLN A 90 0.33 9.89 -4.50
CA GLN A 90 1.52 10.17 -5.30
C GLN A 90 2.62 10.86 -4.48
N ARG A 91 3.87 10.44 -4.70
CA ARG A 91 5.03 11.03 -4.02
C ARG A 91 5.17 12.53 -4.37
N PRO A 92 5.29 13.43 -3.37
CA PRO A 92 5.52 14.84 -3.63
C PRO A 92 6.77 15.05 -4.49
N GLY A 93 6.67 15.87 -5.54
CA GLY A 93 7.80 16.26 -6.39
C GLY A 93 8.13 15.30 -7.55
N ARG A 94 7.33 14.25 -7.79
CA ARG A 94 7.41 13.46 -9.04
C ARG A 94 6.19 13.74 -9.92
N PRO A 95 6.37 14.00 -11.23
CA PRO A 95 5.24 14.11 -12.14
C PRO A 95 4.49 12.78 -12.22
N SER A 96 3.17 12.85 -12.34
CA SER A 96 2.31 11.70 -12.57
C SER A 96 2.77 10.98 -13.83
N GLN A 97 3.21 9.72 -13.71
CA GLN A 97 3.42 8.89 -14.89
C GLN A 97 2.03 8.58 -15.47
N ALA A 98 1.76 9.16 -16.63
CA ALA A 98 0.62 8.86 -17.48
C ALA A 98 0.83 7.50 -18.17
#